data_AF-A0A539D1T3-F1
#
_entry.id   AF-A0A539D1T3-F1
#
_cell.length_a   1.000
_cell.length_b   1.000
_cell.length_c   1.000
_cell.angle_alpha   90.00
_cell.angle_beta   90.00
_cell.angle_gamma   90.00
#
_symmetry.space_group_name_H-M   'P 1'
#
loop_
_entity.id
_entity.type
_entity.pdbx_description
1 polymer ?
#
loop_
_entity_poly.entity_id
_entity_poly.type
_entity_poly.pdbx_seq_one_letter_code
_entity_poly.pdbx_strand_id
1 'polypeptide(L)' 'MTVPADQPLFAFAGHRLLARGRAAEVVAAVKAATDAGDTVLTFDAATGRVVDLDLRGDLAASLARLTPTPEAEKRGP' A
#
# COMPACT_ATOMS: atom_id res chain seq x y z
N MET A 1 10.56 7.48 2.27
CA MET A 1 10.92 6.20 1.61
C MET A 1 9.90 5.92 0.52
N THR A 2 10.28 5.27 -0.57
CA THR A 2 9.34 4.90 -1.64
C THR A 2 8.83 3.49 -1.42
N VAL A 3 7.54 3.24 -1.66
CA VAL A 3 6.90 1.94 -1.44
C VAL A 3 6.70 1.26 -2.80
N PRO A 4 7.32 0.09 -3.06
CA PRO A 4 7.07 -0.69 -4.27
C PRO A 4 5.61 -1.13 -4.39
N ALA A 5 5.07 -1.09 -5.60
CA ALA A 5 3.67 -1.43 -5.89
C ALA A 5 3.29 -2.86 -5.50
N ASP A 6 4.25 -3.79 -5.56
CA ASP A 6 4.10 -5.20 -5.19
C ASP A 6 4.54 -5.53 -3.77
N GLN A 7 5.00 -4.55 -2.97
CA GLN A 7 5.37 -4.79 -1.58
C GLN A 7 4.16 -5.35 -0.81
N PRO A 8 4.28 -6.51 -0.14
CA PRO A 8 3.18 -7.11 0.58
C PRO A 8 2.95 -6.37 1.90
N LEU A 9 1.74 -5.85 2.09
CA LEU A 9 1.37 -5.04 3.26
C LEU A 9 0.18 -5.63 4.02
N PHE A 10 0.14 -5.36 5.32
CA PHE A 10 -1.06 -5.41 6.15
C PHE A 10 -1.47 -3.99 6.53
N ALA A 11 -2.77 -3.69 6.51
CA ALA A 11 -3.33 -2.43 6.97
C ALA A 11 -4.35 -2.67 8.09
N PHE A 12 -4.25 -1.91 9.18
CA PHE A 12 -5.13 -2.04 10.34
C PHE A 12 -5.73 -0.70 10.74
N ALA A 13 -7.02 -0.69 11.09
CA ALA A 13 -7.66 0.37 11.86
C ALA A 13 -7.86 -0.13 13.28
N GLY A 14 -6.99 0.32 14.20
CA GLY A 14 -6.91 -0.24 15.54
C GLY A 14 -6.66 -1.75 15.50
N HIS A 15 -7.61 -2.54 15.98
CA HIS A 15 -7.53 -4.01 16.04
C HIS A 15 -8.11 -4.71 14.81
N ARG A 16 -8.75 -3.98 13.88
CA ARG A 16 -9.39 -4.55 12.70
C ARG A 16 -8.41 -4.54 11.52
N LEU A 17 -8.17 -5.72 10.93
CA LEU A 17 -7.51 -5.82 9.63
C LEU A 17 -8.42 -5.20 8.56
N LEU A 18 -7.96 -4.13 7.92
CA LEU A 18 -8.66 -3.48 6.82
C LEU A 18 -8.36 -4.17 5.49
N ALA A 19 -7.09 -4.46 5.23
CA ALA A 19 -6.63 -5.07 4.00
C ALA A 19 -5.32 -5.82 4.19
N ARG A 20 -5.11 -6.84 3.35
CA ARG A 20 -3.81 -7.47 3.14
C ARG A 20 -3.59 -7.69 1.65
N GLY A 21 -2.38 -7.49 1.16
CA GLY A 21 -2.08 -7.70 -0.25
C GLY A 21 -0.92 -6.83 -0.71
N ARG A 22 -0.81 -6.64 -2.02
CA ARG A 22 0.20 -5.74 -2.60
C ARG A 22 -0.12 -4.30 -2.27
N ALA A 23 0.89 -3.43 -2.17
CA ALA A 23 0.70 -2.02 -1.88
C ALA A 23 -0.30 -1.35 -2.85
N ALA A 24 -0.26 -1.69 -4.14
CA ALA A 24 -1.21 -1.20 -5.14
C ALA A 24 -2.68 -1.58 -4.86
N GLU A 25 -2.91 -2.71 -4.19
CA GLU A 25 -4.25 -3.19 -3.80
C GLU A 25 -4.67 -2.60 -2.44
N VAL A 26 -3.71 -2.47 -1.51
CA VAL A 26 -3.93 -2.03 -0.13
C VAL A 26 -4.18 -0.52 -0.04
N VAL A 27 -3.52 0.31 -0.88
CA VAL A 27 -3.65 1.78 -0.87
C VAL A 27 -5.11 2.25 -0.94
N ALA A 28 -5.95 1.58 -1.73
CA ALA A 28 -7.35 1.97 -1.88
C ALA A 28 -8.13 1.87 -0.56
N ALA A 29 -7.97 0.75 0.16
CA ALA A 29 -8.63 0.55 1.45
C ALA A 29 -8.11 1.49 2.53
N VAL A 30 -6.79 1.70 2.56
CA VAL A 30 -6.15 2.65 3.50
C VAL A 30 -6.65 4.06 3.26
N LYS A 31 -6.65 4.52 2.01
CA LYS A 31 -7.12 5.85 1.64
C LYS A 31 -8.59 6.05 2.03
N ALA A 32 -9.47 5.11 1.67
CA ALA A 32 -10.88 5.22 2.00
C ALA A 32 -11.13 5.31 3.52
N ALA A 33 -10.40 4.53 4.32
CA ALA A 33 -10.49 4.57 5.77
C ALA A 33 -9.94 5.89 6.35
N THR A 34 -8.79 6.36 5.87
CA THR A 34 -8.21 7.65 6.30
C THR A 34 -9.10 8.83 5.92
N ASP A 35 -9.67 8.84 4.71
CA ASP A 35 -10.62 9.87 4.27
C ASP A 35 -11.92 9.84 5.10
N ALA A 36 -12.30 8.68 5.64
CA ALA A 36 -13.41 8.52 6.59
C ALA A 36 -13.07 8.91 8.04
N GLY A 37 -11.81 9.27 8.32
CA GLY A 37 -11.33 9.70 9.64
C GLY A 37 -10.71 8.60 10.50
N ASP A 38 -10.56 7.37 9.99
CA ASP A 38 -9.90 6.29 10.73
C ASP A 38 -8.38 6.52 10.81
N THR A 39 -7.79 6.19 11.97
CA THR A 39 -6.32 6.07 12.09
C THR A 39 -5.88 4.70 11.59
N VAL A 40 -5.07 4.67 10.53
CA VAL A 40 -4.62 3.44 9.88
C VAL A 40 -3.13 3.23 10.07
N LEU A 41 -2.73 2.01 10.43
CA LEU A 41 -1.34 1.57 10.46
C LEU A 41 -1.09 0.54 9.37
N THR A 42 -0.03 0.75 8.60
CA THR A 42 0.43 -0.18 7.56
C THR A 42 1.76 -0.81 7.94
N PHE A 43 1.86 -2.11 7.73
CA PHE A 43 3.04 -2.91 8.06
C PHE A 43 3.48 -3.70 6.83
N ASP A 44 4.79 -3.82 6.64
CA ASP A 44 5.38 -4.80 5.74
C ASP A 44 5.08 -6.22 6.25
N ALA A 45 4.46 -7.04 5.41
CA ALA A 45 3.98 -8.36 5.81
C ALA A 45 5.11 -9.38 6.07
N ALA A 46 6.30 -9.14 5.52
CA ALA A 46 7.44 -10.05 5.68
C ALA A 46 8.28 -9.71 6.93
N THR A 47 8.39 -8.43 7.27
CA THR A 47 9.32 -7.92 8.29
C THR A 47 8.63 -7.31 9.50
N GLY A 48 7.34 -6.99 9.41
CA GLY A 48 6.58 -6.29 10.46
C GLY A 48 6.95 -4.82 10.62
N ARG A 49 7.78 -4.25 9.73
CA ARG A 49 8.15 -2.83 9.78
C ARG A 49 6.97 -1.95 9.39
N VAL A 50 6.82 -0.81 10.05
CA VAL A 50 5.83 0.20 9.66
C VAL A 50 6.19 0.74 8.28
N VAL A 51 5.18 0.92 7.43
CA VAL A 51 5.29 1.47 6.08
C VAL A 51 4.34 2.65 5.98
N ASP A 52 4.85 3.84 5.66
CA ASP A 52 4.02 5.02 5.44
C ASP A 52 3.60 5.12 3.96
N LEU A 53 2.29 5.14 3.70
CA LEU A 53 1.73 5.37 2.38
C LEU A 53 1.46 6.87 2.18
N ASP A 54 1.83 7.42 1.02
CA ASP A 54 1.52 8.82 0.69
C ASP A 54 0.10 8.93 0.11
N LEU A 55 -0.84 9.33 0.96
CA LEU A 55 -2.27 9.38 0.66
C LEU A 55 -2.76 10.75 0.14
N ARG A 56 -1.86 11.69 -0.15
CA ARG A 56 -2.23 13.06 -0.53
C ARG A 56 -2.93 13.09 -1.89
N GLY A 57 -4.08 13.76 -1.97
CA GLY A 57 -4.87 13.87 -3.21
C GLY A 57 -5.92 12.77 -3.35
N ASP A 58 -6.27 12.43 -4.59
CA ASP A 58 -7.20 11.33 -4.89
C ASP A 58 -6.48 9.97 -4.94
N LEU A 59 -7.24 8.89 -5.15
CA LEU A 59 -6.69 7.54 -5.19
C LEU A 59 -5.64 7.36 -6.31
N ALA A 60 -5.88 7.97 -7.47
CA ALA A 60 -4.97 7.89 -8.61
C ALA A 60 -3.62 8.55 -8.26
N ALA A 61 -3.65 9.72 -7.59
CA ALA A 61 -2.45 10.38 -7.11
C ALA A 61 -1.69 9.54 -6.07
N SER A 62 -2.38 8.85 -5.16
CA SER A 62 -1.73 7.95 -4.20
C SER A 62 -1.07 6.75 -4.89
N LEU A 63 -1.77 6.13 -5.85
CA LEU A 63 -1.22 5.01 -6.62
C LEU A 63 0.00 5.42 -7.46
N ALA A 64 -0.02 6.61 -8.07
CA ALA A 64 1.08 7.14 -8.87
C ALA A 64 2.37 7.40 -8.06
N ARG A 65 2.29 7.42 -6.73
CA ARG A 65 3.46 7.57 -5.84
C ARG A 65 4.12 6.26 -5.45
N LEU A 66 3.48 5.13 -5.74
CA LEU A 66 4.11 3.82 -5.56
C LEU A 66 5.23 3.67 -6.60
N THR A 67 6.34 3.05 -6.19
CA THR A 67 7.39 2.68 -7.14
C THR A 67 6.87 1.53 -8.00
N PRO A 68 6.86 1.65 -9.34
CA PRO A 68 6.47 0.57 -10.21
C PRO A 68 7.39 -0.63 -9.99
N THR A 69 6.80 -1.82 -9.91
CA THR A 69 7.57 -3.07 -9.90
C THR A 69 8.30 -3.18 -11.24
N PRO A 70 9.60 -3.50 -11.27
CA PRO A 70 10.30 -3.79 -12.52
C PRO A 70 9.54 -4.88 -13.26
N GLU A 71 9.13 -4.60 -14.51
CA GLU A 71 8.50 -5.61 -15.35
C GLU A 71 9.49 -6.77 -15.48
N ALA A 72 9.10 -7.96 -15.04
CA ALA A 72 9.93 -9.14 -15.21
C ALA A 72 10.22 -9.25 -16.71
N GLU A 73 11.48 -9.03 -17.07
CA GLU A 73 11.95 -9.10 -18.45
C GLU A 73 11.36 -10.37 -19.07
N LYS A 74 10.51 -10.20 -20.09
CA LYS A 74 9.91 -11.32 -20.80
C LYS A 74 11.08 -12.11 -21.37
N ARG A 75 11.49 -13.16 -20.65
CA ARG A 75 12.56 -14.05 -21.07
C ARG A 75 12.12 -14.58 -22.43
N GLY A 76 12.83 -14.13 -23.47
CA GLY A 76 12.50 -14.41 -24.86
C GLY A 76 12.40 -15.92 -25.11
N PRO A 77 11.74 -16.31 -26.22
CA PRO A 77 11.49 -17.72 -26.54
C PRO A 77 12.76 -18.57 -26.57
#